data_AF-A0A957WVD6-F1
#
_entry.id   AF-A0A957WVD6-F1
#
_cell.length_a   1.000
_cell.length_b   1.000
_cell.length_c   1.000
_cell.angle_alpha   90.00
_cell.angle_beta   90.00
_cell.angle_gamma   90.00
#
_symmetry.space_group_name_H-M   'P 1'
#
loop_
_entity.id
_entity.type
_entity.pdbx_description
1 polymer ?
#
loop_
_entity_poly.entity_id
_entity_poly.type
_entity_poly.pdbx_seq_one_letter_code
_entity_poly.pdbx_strand_id
1 'polypeptide(L)'
;YFKHALVDNLSNPLHSELIWYPLGIDLVLYTYNFFHALIAQPLMLAFNLPVASNIALLFSTVMSGYGTFLLVRYVLESAKIEELRLKIGGGGRLGDWEIGRLSGGAGDRSSDGEPISQSPNLHESPRLPNLQSSILIPAFLAGLIYAFASNRAIYAALGHYDMVTTQWIPFYALMLLRVFDGRLHASQRRKAALLGGFFFALN
;
A
#
# COMPACT_ATOMS: atom_id res chain seq x y z
N TYR A 1 15.39 -30.30 -4.49
CA TYR A 1 16.02 -30.32 -3.16
C TYR A 1 15.00 -30.28 -2.03
N PHE A 2 14.22 -29.19 -1.87
CA PHE A 2 13.32 -29.02 -0.72
C PHE A 2 12.36 -30.19 -0.47
N LYS A 3 11.67 -30.69 -1.51
CA LYS A 3 10.83 -31.91 -1.42
C LYS A 3 11.64 -33.11 -0.90
N HIS A 4 12.81 -33.36 -1.47
CA HIS A 4 13.65 -34.48 -1.08
C HIS A 4 14.13 -34.37 0.38
N ALA A 5 14.52 -33.17 0.81
CA ALA A 5 14.93 -32.95 2.20
C ALA A 5 13.74 -33.08 3.17
N LEU A 6 12.62 -32.41 2.89
CA LEU A 6 11.50 -32.31 3.82
C LEU A 6 10.57 -33.53 3.81
N VAL A 7 10.30 -34.10 2.64
CA VAL A 7 9.31 -35.18 2.45
C VAL A 7 9.99 -36.54 2.40
N ASP A 8 11.06 -36.66 1.62
CA ASP A 8 11.68 -37.97 1.37
C ASP A 8 12.67 -38.35 2.50
N ASN A 9 13.43 -37.38 3.03
CA ASN A 9 14.48 -37.60 4.05
C ASN A 9 14.13 -37.10 5.47
N LEU A 10 13.08 -36.31 5.64
CA LEU A 10 12.72 -35.63 6.91
C LEU A 10 13.91 -34.88 7.56
N SER A 11 14.83 -34.37 6.74
CA SER A 11 15.99 -33.59 7.14
C SER A 11 15.70 -32.09 7.07
N ASN A 12 16.46 -31.28 7.82
CA ASN A 12 16.28 -29.82 7.80
C ASN A 12 16.44 -29.27 6.37
N PRO A 13 15.37 -28.72 5.75
CA PRO A 13 15.43 -28.28 4.35
C PRO A 13 16.19 -26.96 4.16
N LEU A 14 16.54 -26.29 5.26
CA LEU A 14 17.32 -25.05 5.27
C LEU A 14 18.83 -25.30 5.28
N HIS A 15 19.26 -26.55 5.44
CA HIS A 15 20.66 -26.95 5.37
C HIS A 15 20.85 -27.88 4.17
N SER A 16 21.98 -27.78 3.47
CA SER A 16 22.31 -28.66 2.35
C SER A 16 23.77 -29.08 2.36
N GLU A 17 23.99 -30.39 2.35
CA GLU A 17 25.32 -31.01 2.16
C GLU A 17 25.68 -31.20 0.67
N LEU A 18 24.72 -30.99 -0.23
CA LEU A 18 24.94 -31.11 -1.68
C LEU A 18 25.80 -29.97 -2.24
N ILE A 19 25.85 -28.85 -1.52
CA ILE A 19 26.65 -27.68 -1.86
C ILE A 19 27.72 -27.59 -0.77
N TRP A 20 28.99 -27.75 -1.14
CA TRP A 20 30.17 -27.81 -0.24
C TRP A 20 30.31 -29.07 0.63
N TYR A 21 30.32 -30.25 0.01
CA TYR A 21 30.63 -31.48 0.74
C TYR A 21 32.08 -31.48 1.29
N PRO A 22 32.33 -31.90 2.56
CA PRO A 22 31.38 -32.43 3.56
C PRO A 22 30.82 -31.38 4.54
N LEU A 23 31.18 -30.10 4.42
CA LEU A 23 30.84 -29.06 5.40
C LEU A 23 29.38 -28.58 5.30
N GLY A 24 28.77 -28.67 4.11
CA GLY A 24 27.43 -28.19 3.84
C GLY A 24 27.31 -26.66 3.92
N ILE A 25 26.11 -26.14 3.64
CA ILE A 25 25.79 -24.72 3.75
C ILE A 25 24.35 -24.50 4.21
N ASP A 26 24.12 -23.44 4.96
CA ASP A 26 22.80 -22.97 5.33
C ASP A 26 22.21 -22.09 4.21
N LEU A 27 21.04 -22.50 3.71
CA LEU A 27 20.31 -21.81 2.64
C LEU A 27 19.56 -20.58 3.17
N VAL A 28 19.40 -20.43 4.49
CA VAL A 28 18.66 -19.32 5.11
C VAL A 28 19.20 -17.95 4.68
N LEU A 29 20.52 -17.84 4.53
CA LEU A 29 21.20 -16.58 4.16
C LEU A 29 21.45 -16.47 2.65
N TYR A 30 21.03 -17.46 1.85
CA TYR A 30 21.46 -17.63 0.46
C TYR A 30 20.28 -17.57 -0.52
N THR A 31 19.78 -16.37 -0.80
CA THR A 31 18.67 -16.04 -1.76
C THR A 31 17.54 -17.07 -1.81
N TYR A 32 17.31 -17.77 -0.70
CA TYR A 32 16.53 -18.99 -0.74
C TYR A 32 15.08 -18.62 -0.60
N ASN A 33 14.31 -18.84 -1.67
CA ASN A 33 12.93 -18.46 -1.75
C ASN A 33 12.02 -19.40 -0.91
N PHE A 34 12.23 -19.41 0.42
CA PHE A 34 11.64 -20.33 1.37
C PHE A 34 10.11 -20.26 1.36
N PHE A 35 9.55 -19.05 1.31
CA PHE A 35 8.11 -18.84 1.27
C PHE A 35 7.47 -19.49 0.04
N HIS A 36 8.05 -19.29 -1.14
CA HIS A 36 7.55 -19.94 -2.36
C HIS A 36 7.79 -21.44 -2.32
N ALA A 37 8.92 -21.92 -1.79
CA ALA A 37 9.20 -23.35 -1.66
C ALA A 37 8.16 -24.05 -0.78
N LEU A 38 7.76 -23.41 0.33
CA LEU A 38 6.78 -23.91 1.29
C LEU A 38 5.36 -23.94 0.70
N ILE A 39 4.93 -22.89 0.00
CA ILE A 39 3.61 -22.86 -0.66
C ILE A 39 3.55 -23.78 -1.88
N ALA A 40 4.67 -23.93 -2.60
CA ALA A 40 4.75 -24.82 -3.73
C ALA A 40 4.63 -26.29 -3.31
N GLN A 41 5.05 -26.69 -2.10
CA GLN A 41 5.00 -28.10 -1.66
C GLN A 41 3.61 -28.75 -1.78
N PRO A 42 2.53 -28.22 -1.17
CA PRO A 42 1.21 -28.83 -1.28
C PRO A 42 0.73 -28.88 -2.74
N LEU A 43 1.03 -27.86 -3.54
CA LEU A 43 0.66 -27.82 -4.97
C LEU A 43 1.47 -28.81 -5.82
N MET A 44 2.76 -28.97 -5.53
CA MET A 44 3.65 -29.94 -6.17
C MET A 44 3.26 -31.38 -5.84
N LEU A 45 2.73 -31.62 -4.63
CA LEU A 45 2.22 -32.92 -4.20
C LEU A 45 0.83 -33.23 -4.79
N ALA A 46 -0.03 -32.21 -4.94
CA ALA A 46 -1.38 -32.38 -5.47
C ALA A 46 -1.45 -32.41 -7.01
N PHE A 47 -0.56 -31.70 -7.70
CA PHE A 47 -0.55 -31.57 -9.15
C PHE A 47 0.82 -31.96 -9.73
N ASN A 48 1.54 -30.99 -10.30
CA ASN A 48 2.84 -31.15 -10.91
C ASN A 48 3.64 -29.83 -10.82
N LEU A 49 4.94 -29.90 -11.12
CA LEU A 49 5.85 -28.77 -10.98
C LEU A 49 5.45 -27.55 -11.85
N PRO A 50 5.08 -27.69 -13.15
CA PRO A 50 4.70 -26.54 -13.97
C PRO A 50 3.47 -25.79 -13.47
N VAL A 51 2.45 -26.52 -13.00
CA VAL A 51 1.23 -25.91 -12.44
C VAL A 51 1.54 -25.16 -11.15
N ALA A 52 2.34 -25.75 -10.27
CA ALA A 52 2.78 -25.10 -9.02
C ALA A 52 3.54 -23.79 -9.30
N SER A 53 4.47 -23.80 -10.25
CA SER A 53 5.25 -22.62 -10.64
C SER A 53 4.39 -21.50 -11.23
N ASN A 54 3.47 -21.83 -12.14
CA ASN A 54 2.59 -20.83 -12.76
C ASN A 54 1.64 -20.19 -11.74
N ILE A 55 1.09 -20.97 -10.81
CA ILE A 55 0.23 -20.44 -9.75
C ILE A 55 1.02 -19.51 -8.82
N ALA A 56 2.26 -19.89 -8.46
CA ALA A 56 3.12 -19.05 -7.64
C ALA A 56 3.49 -17.72 -8.32
N LEU A 57 3.73 -17.73 -9.64
CA LEU A 57 3.97 -16.53 -10.44
C LEU A 57 2.74 -15.62 -10.50
N LEU A 58 1.56 -16.19 -10.76
CA LEU A 58 0.30 -15.44 -10.78
C LEU A 58 0.01 -14.82 -9.41
N PHE A 59 0.16 -15.59 -8.34
CA PHE A 59 0.00 -15.10 -6.97
C PHE A 59 0.92 -13.91 -6.70
N SER A 60 2.20 -14.04 -7.04
CA SER A 60 3.18 -12.96 -6.84
C SER A 60 2.84 -11.70 -7.62
N THR A 61 2.39 -11.87 -8.86
CA THR A 61 2.00 -10.77 -9.74
C THR A 61 0.81 -10.01 -9.16
N VAL A 62 -0.24 -10.74 -8.76
CA VAL A 62 -1.46 -10.17 -8.19
C VAL A 62 -1.18 -9.49 -6.85
N MET A 63 -0.47 -10.14 -5.94
CA MET A 63 -0.15 -9.60 -4.61
C MET A 63 0.67 -8.31 -4.73
N SER A 64 1.67 -8.32 -5.59
CA SER A 64 2.51 -7.15 -5.85
C SER A 64 1.74 -5.95 -6.39
N GLY A 65 0.89 -6.18 -7.41
CA GLY A 65 0.04 -5.14 -7.96
C GLY A 65 -0.94 -4.58 -6.94
N TYR A 66 -1.55 -5.46 -6.14
CA TYR A 66 -2.46 -5.07 -5.07
C TYR A 66 -1.75 -4.27 -3.97
N GLY A 67 -0.56 -4.68 -3.55
CA GLY A 67 0.24 -3.96 -2.57
C GLY A 67 0.59 -2.54 -3.04
N THR A 68 1.01 -2.39 -4.30
CA THR A 68 1.30 -1.07 -4.88
C THR A 68 0.05 -0.21 -5.06
N PHE A 69 -1.07 -0.81 -5.46
CA PHE A 69 -2.36 -0.12 -5.51
C PHE A 69 -2.72 0.48 -4.14
N LEU A 70 -2.60 -0.32 -3.06
CA LEU A 70 -2.87 0.16 -1.70
C LEU A 70 -1.89 1.24 -1.26
N LEU A 71 -0.60 1.07 -1.58
CA LEU A 71 0.45 2.03 -1.27
C LEU A 71 0.17 3.40 -1.91
N VAL A 72 -0.07 3.42 -3.22
CA VAL A 72 -0.30 4.67 -3.97
C VAL A 72 -1.62 5.31 -3.55
N ARG A 73 -2.68 4.52 -3.35
CA ARG A 73 -3.94 5.02 -2.83
C ARG A 73 -3.74 5.73 -1.48
N TYR A 74 -3.01 5.09 -0.56
CA TYR A 74 -2.74 5.66 0.76
C TYR A 74 -1.92 6.97 0.70
N VAL A 75 -0.92 7.03 -0.17
CA VAL A 75 -0.10 8.25 -0.36
C VAL A 75 -0.93 9.37 -0.98
N LEU A 76 -1.72 9.08 -2.01
CA LEU A 76 -2.56 10.08 -2.69
C LEU A 76 -3.69 10.60 -1.78
N GLU A 77 -4.34 9.72 -1.02
CA GLU A 77 -5.31 10.13 0.02
C GLU A 77 -4.65 11.07 1.04
N SER A 78 -3.45 10.72 1.50
CA SER A 78 -2.72 11.50 2.49
C SER A 78 -2.37 12.91 2.00
N ALA A 79 -1.90 13.02 0.75
CA ALA A 79 -1.59 14.28 0.09
C ALA A 79 -2.83 15.15 -0.14
N LYS A 80 -3.95 14.53 -0.56
CA LYS A 80 -5.19 15.25 -0.84
C LYS A 80 -5.83 15.81 0.44
N ILE A 81 -5.77 15.07 1.55
CA ILE A 81 -6.21 15.55 2.86
C ILE A 81 -5.39 16.77 3.29
N GLU A 82 -4.07 16.77 3.04
CA GLU A 82 -3.23 17.94 3.38
C GLU A 82 -3.56 19.15 2.50
N GLU A 83 -3.80 18.95 1.20
CA GLU A 83 -4.26 20.01 0.29
C GLU A 83 -5.59 20.63 0.77
N LEU A 84 -6.55 19.79 1.20
CA LEU A 84 -7.82 20.25 1.76
C LEU A 84 -7.62 20.99 3.08
N ARG A 85 -6.76 20.49 3.97
CA ARG A 85 -6.41 21.16 5.23
C ARG A 85 -5.81 22.54 4.98
N LEU A 86 -4.93 22.68 3.99
CA LEU A 86 -4.34 23.96 3.61
C LEU A 86 -5.37 24.91 2.99
N LYS A 87 -6.28 24.41 2.15
CA LYS A 87 -7.37 25.21 1.58
C LYS A 87 -8.35 25.72 2.63
N ILE A 88 -8.67 24.89 3.62
CA ILE A 88 -9.57 25.23 4.73
C ILE A 88 -8.84 26.13 5.76
N GLY A 89 -7.59 25.80 6.11
CA GLY A 89 -6.80 26.52 7.11
C GLY A 89 -6.14 27.82 6.61
N GLY A 90 -5.93 27.96 5.30
CA GLY A 90 -5.49 29.20 4.65
C GLY A 90 -6.62 30.22 4.45
N GLY A 91 -7.88 29.81 4.63
CA GLY A 91 -9.06 30.68 4.70
C GLY A 91 -9.20 31.31 6.09
N GLY A 92 -8.28 32.17 6.48
CA GLY A 92 -8.30 32.92 7.74
C GLY A 92 -9.43 33.96 7.84
N ARG A 93 -10.70 33.57 7.61
CA ARG A 93 -11.89 34.39 7.91
C ARG A 93 -13.04 33.58 8.48
N LEU A 94 -12.78 32.48 9.22
CA LEU A 94 -13.85 31.82 9.98
C LEU A 94 -14.21 32.55 11.29
N GLY A 95 -13.42 33.55 11.72
CA GLY A 95 -13.73 34.40 12.88
C GLY A 95 -14.31 35.77 12.55
N ASP A 96 -14.22 36.20 11.28
CA ASP A 96 -14.57 37.57 10.87
C ASP A 96 -16.09 37.77 10.72
N TRP A 97 -16.82 36.70 10.39
CA TRP A 97 -18.28 36.73 10.24
C TRP A 97 -19.06 36.60 11.57
N GLU A 98 -18.42 36.13 12.64
CA GLU A 98 -18.98 36.15 13.99
C GLU A 98 -18.76 37.51 14.67
N ILE A 99 -17.63 38.16 14.40
CA ILE A 99 -17.31 39.50 14.93
C ILE A 99 -18.20 40.58 14.28
N GLY A 100 -18.50 40.46 12.98
CA GLY A 100 -19.46 41.36 12.30
C GLY A 100 -20.90 41.23 12.81
N ARG A 101 -21.27 40.08 13.40
CA ARG A 101 -22.62 39.84 13.95
C ARG A 101 -22.77 40.35 15.38
N LEU A 102 -21.66 40.48 16.12
CA LEU A 102 -21.63 41.00 17.49
C LEU A 102 -21.35 42.52 17.54
N SER A 103 -20.87 43.12 16.45
CA SER A 103 -20.63 44.56 16.34
C SER A 103 -21.80 45.36 15.74
N GLY A 104 -22.86 44.70 15.25
CA GLY A 104 -24.00 45.32 14.55
C GLY A 104 -25.20 45.63 15.45
N GLY A 105 -24.97 46.34 16.56
CA GLY A 105 -26.01 46.58 17.56
C GLY A 105 -25.91 47.89 18.33
N ALA A 106 -25.76 49.04 17.65
CA ALA A 106 -26.15 50.36 18.19
C ALA A 106 -26.10 51.47 17.13
N GLY A 107 -27.26 52.06 16.83
CA GLY A 107 -27.42 53.28 16.00
C GLY A 107 -27.46 52.99 14.50
N ASP A 108 -28.31 53.57 13.66
CA ASP A 108 -29.23 54.69 13.78
C ASP A 108 -30.24 54.53 12.62
N ARG A 109 -31.47 55.04 12.79
CA ARG A 109 -32.53 55.04 11.77
C ARG A 109 -32.34 56.27 10.89
N SER A 110 -32.00 56.09 9.62
CA SER A 110 -32.39 57.05 8.58
C SER A 110 -32.44 56.40 7.21
N SER A 111 -33.63 56.53 6.61
CA SER A 111 -33.95 56.57 5.18
C SER A 111 -32.76 56.61 4.22
N ASP A 112 -32.70 55.64 3.30
CA ASP A 112 -32.91 55.86 1.87
C ASP A 112 -32.97 54.51 1.14
N GLY A 113 -33.84 54.44 0.13
CA GLY A 113 -34.16 53.23 -0.60
C GLY A 113 -33.03 52.78 -1.51
N GLU A 114 -32.37 51.69 -1.15
CA GLU A 114 -31.52 50.89 -2.02
C GLU A 114 -32.22 49.54 -2.27
N PRO A 115 -32.41 49.11 -3.53
CA PRO A 115 -33.00 47.82 -3.82
C PRO A 115 -32.03 46.72 -3.43
N ILE A 116 -32.37 46.00 -2.36
CA ILE A 116 -32.00 44.62 -2.00
C ILE A 116 -30.74 44.14 -2.73
N SER A 117 -29.59 44.35 -2.09
CA SER A 117 -28.37 43.62 -2.40
C SER A 117 -28.74 42.14 -2.53
N GLN A 118 -28.49 41.59 -3.72
CA GLN A 118 -28.62 40.17 -3.98
C GLN A 118 -27.85 39.42 -2.91
N SER A 119 -28.57 38.78 -1.99
CA SER A 119 -28.01 37.80 -1.08
C SER A 119 -27.24 36.79 -1.95
N PRO A 120 -25.92 36.65 -1.80
CA PRO A 120 -25.16 35.65 -2.53
C PRO A 120 -25.81 34.29 -2.24
N ASN A 121 -26.18 33.54 -3.28
CA ASN A 121 -26.90 32.27 -3.18
C ASN A 121 -26.24 31.34 -2.13
N LEU A 122 -26.84 31.25 -0.93
CA LEU A 122 -26.33 30.49 0.23
C LEU A 122 -26.52 28.96 0.09
N HIS A 123 -26.72 28.43 -1.12
CA HIS A 123 -26.97 27.01 -1.37
C HIS A 123 -25.89 26.29 -2.19
N GLU A 124 -24.82 26.95 -2.60
CA GLU A 124 -23.67 26.23 -3.17
C GLU A 124 -22.78 25.69 -2.04
N SER A 125 -23.24 24.62 -1.39
CA SER A 125 -22.33 23.73 -0.67
C SER A 125 -21.19 23.36 -1.64
N PRO A 126 -19.91 23.60 -1.28
CA PRO A 126 -18.80 23.29 -2.17
C PRO A 126 -18.94 21.85 -2.61
N ARG A 127 -19.13 21.60 -3.91
CA ARG A 127 -19.11 20.23 -4.44
C ARG A 127 -17.72 19.69 -4.16
N LEU A 128 -17.58 18.95 -3.06
CA LEU A 128 -16.37 18.20 -2.79
C LEU A 128 -16.17 17.33 -4.04
N PRO A 129 -15.10 17.53 -4.83
CA PRO A 129 -14.85 16.68 -5.98
C PRO A 129 -14.87 15.22 -5.52
N ASN A 130 -15.31 14.30 -6.37
CA ASN A 130 -15.32 12.88 -6.01
C ASN A 130 -13.87 12.41 -5.78
N LEU A 131 -13.42 12.52 -4.53
CA LEU A 131 -12.05 12.28 -4.10
C LEU A 131 -11.64 10.84 -4.42
N GLN A 132 -12.59 9.91 -4.36
CA GLN A 132 -12.35 8.50 -4.62
C GLN A 132 -12.01 8.27 -6.09
N SER A 133 -12.80 8.80 -7.04
CA SER A 133 -12.56 8.54 -8.47
C SER A 133 -11.23 9.10 -8.97
N SER A 134 -10.80 10.27 -8.48
CA SER A 134 -9.52 10.88 -8.88
C SER A 134 -8.30 10.13 -8.38
N ILE A 135 -8.43 9.35 -7.30
CA ILE A 135 -7.32 8.61 -6.68
C ILE A 135 -7.27 7.17 -7.17
N LEU A 136 -8.43 6.56 -7.45
CA LEU A 136 -8.52 5.15 -7.82
C LEU A 136 -7.82 4.83 -9.14
N ILE A 137 -8.02 5.65 -10.17
CA ILE A 137 -7.42 5.44 -11.50
C ILE A 137 -5.89 5.44 -11.45
N PRO A 138 -5.22 6.49 -10.92
CA PRO A 138 -3.75 6.50 -10.86
C PRO A 138 -3.19 5.41 -9.94
N ALA A 139 -3.86 5.11 -8.82
CA ALA A 139 -3.44 4.01 -7.95
C ALA A 139 -3.54 2.65 -8.66
N PHE A 140 -4.60 2.42 -9.43
CA PHE A 140 -4.80 1.19 -10.19
C PHE A 140 -3.73 1.04 -11.28
N LEU A 141 -3.47 2.11 -12.05
CA LEU A 141 -2.43 2.12 -13.08
C LEU A 141 -1.04 1.88 -12.49
N ALA A 142 -0.71 2.50 -11.36
CA ALA A 142 0.57 2.27 -10.69
C ALA A 142 0.71 0.80 -10.23
N GLY A 143 -0.37 0.21 -9.69
CA GLY A 143 -0.43 -1.21 -9.35
C GLY A 143 -0.23 -2.11 -10.57
N LEU A 144 -0.88 -1.80 -11.69
CA LEU A 144 -0.77 -2.54 -12.94
C LEU A 144 0.65 -2.47 -13.51
N ILE A 145 1.22 -1.27 -13.60
CA ILE A 145 2.59 -1.05 -14.09
C ILE A 145 3.59 -1.80 -13.25
N TYR A 146 3.42 -1.81 -11.92
CA TYR A 146 4.32 -2.53 -11.01
C TYR A 146 4.17 -4.05 -11.11
N ALA A 147 2.94 -4.56 -11.21
CA ALA A 147 2.66 -5.99 -11.35
C ALA A 147 3.28 -6.56 -12.63
N PHE A 148 3.17 -5.82 -13.74
CA PHE A 148 3.66 -6.22 -15.06
C PHE A 148 5.02 -5.59 -15.41
N ALA A 149 5.72 -5.01 -14.43
CA ALA A 149 7.05 -4.46 -14.66
C ALA A 149 7.97 -5.57 -15.20
N SER A 150 8.60 -5.30 -16.35
CA SER A 150 9.38 -6.25 -17.16
C SER A 150 10.41 -7.07 -16.36
N ASN A 151 10.89 -6.51 -15.25
CA ASN A 151 11.81 -7.12 -14.32
C ASN A 151 11.34 -8.45 -13.71
N ARG A 152 10.04 -8.80 -13.71
CA ARG A 152 9.58 -10.12 -13.23
C ARG A 152 9.43 -11.16 -14.34
N ALA A 153 8.96 -10.74 -15.50
CA ALA A 153 8.75 -11.63 -16.65
C ALA A 153 10.09 -12.09 -17.26
N ILE A 154 11.07 -11.19 -17.34
CA ILE A 154 12.40 -11.49 -17.91
C ILE A 154 13.12 -12.54 -17.06
N TYR A 155 13.13 -12.40 -15.73
CA TYR A 155 13.86 -13.32 -14.85
C TYR A 155 13.13 -14.65 -14.64
N ALA A 156 11.79 -14.66 -14.68
CA ALA A 156 11.01 -15.88 -14.76
C ALA A 156 11.32 -16.66 -16.06
N ALA A 157 11.46 -15.97 -17.21
CA ALA A 157 11.83 -16.59 -18.47
C ALA A 157 13.29 -17.09 -18.49
N LEU A 158 14.18 -16.46 -17.71
CA LEU A 158 15.58 -16.87 -17.53
C LEU A 158 15.77 -17.99 -16.48
N GLY A 159 14.69 -18.53 -15.91
CA GLY A 159 14.75 -19.60 -14.89
C GLY A 159 15.23 -19.14 -13.51
N HIS A 160 15.41 -17.84 -13.30
CA HIS A 160 15.82 -17.25 -12.02
C HIS A 160 14.57 -16.83 -11.22
N TYR A 161 14.01 -17.78 -10.47
CA TYR A 161 12.78 -17.58 -9.68
C TYR A 161 12.98 -16.72 -8.42
N ASP A 162 14.21 -16.31 -8.12
CA ASP A 162 14.56 -15.56 -6.92
C ASP A 162 13.94 -14.15 -6.90
N MET A 163 13.63 -13.57 -8.07
CA MET A 163 13.06 -12.22 -8.15
C MET A 163 11.53 -12.16 -7.95
N VAL A 164 10.88 -13.31 -7.82
CA VAL A 164 9.44 -13.43 -7.56
C VAL A 164 9.08 -13.04 -6.11
N THR A 165 10.07 -13.07 -5.19
CA THR A 165 9.89 -12.72 -3.76
C THR A 165 9.60 -11.25 -3.49
N THR A 166 9.91 -10.37 -4.44
CA THR A 166 9.74 -8.91 -4.30
C THR A 166 8.28 -8.46 -4.12
N GLN A 167 7.31 -9.39 -4.14
CA GLN A 167 5.88 -9.14 -3.96
C GLN A 167 5.53 -8.47 -2.62
N TRP A 168 6.36 -8.66 -1.58
CA TRP A 168 6.11 -8.11 -0.26
C TRP A 168 6.58 -6.67 -0.08
N ILE A 169 7.46 -6.18 -0.97
CA ILE A 169 8.06 -4.84 -0.87
C ILE A 169 7.00 -3.72 -0.77
N PRO A 170 5.94 -3.69 -1.60
CA PRO A 170 4.93 -2.63 -1.51
C PRO A 170 4.14 -2.66 -0.19
N PHE A 171 3.88 -3.86 0.34
CA PHE A 171 3.20 -4.01 1.63
C PHE A 171 4.10 -3.57 2.79
N TYR A 172 5.37 -3.96 2.78
CA TYR A 172 6.36 -3.49 3.74
C TYR A 172 6.44 -1.96 3.73
N ALA A 173 6.59 -1.35 2.56
CA ALA A 173 6.63 0.11 2.40
C ALA A 173 5.35 0.78 2.92
N LEU A 174 4.16 0.24 2.60
CA LEU A 174 2.89 0.76 3.09
C LEU A 174 2.79 0.69 4.62
N MET A 175 3.20 -0.42 5.22
CA MET A 175 3.20 -0.58 6.67
C MET A 175 4.19 0.38 7.33
N LEU A 176 5.38 0.57 6.74
CA LEU A 176 6.36 1.54 7.21
C LEU A 176 5.78 2.96 7.21
N LEU A 177 5.14 3.38 6.11
CA LEU A 177 4.48 4.69 6.05
C LEU A 177 3.39 4.84 7.12
N ARG A 178 2.60 3.80 7.36
CA ARG A 178 1.57 3.79 8.42
C ARG A 178 2.13 3.87 9.83
N VAL A 179 3.36 3.41 10.09
CA VAL A 179 4.02 3.55 11.40
C VAL A 179 4.35 5.01 11.69
N PHE A 180 4.69 5.79 10.67
CA PHE A 180 5.05 7.20 10.78
C PHE A 180 3.88 8.18 10.61
N ASP A 181 2.69 7.68 10.25
CA ASP A 181 1.50 8.51 10.10
C ASP A 181 0.95 8.96 11.47
N GLY A 182 1.13 10.23 11.79
CA GLY A 182 0.63 10.87 13.00
C GLY A 182 -0.89 11.00 13.07
N ARG A 183 -1.61 10.74 11.97
CA ARG A 183 -3.08 10.74 11.91
C ARG A 183 -3.68 9.45 12.49
N LEU A 184 -2.89 8.38 12.57
CA LEU A 184 -3.34 7.07 13.05
C LEU A 184 -3.19 6.94 14.58
N HIS A 185 -4.12 6.22 15.21
CA HIS A 185 -4.03 5.92 16.63
C HIS A 185 -2.83 5.03 16.95
N ALA A 186 -2.30 5.12 18.18
CA ALA A 186 -1.14 4.33 18.63
C ALA A 186 -1.33 2.81 18.44
N SER A 187 -2.54 2.29 18.61
CA SER A 187 -2.86 0.87 18.38
C SER A 187 -2.74 0.46 16.91
N GLN A 188 -3.15 1.33 15.98
CA GLN A 188 -3.05 1.09 14.53
C GLN A 188 -1.59 1.16 14.06
N ARG A 189 -0.80 2.08 14.60
CA ARG A 189 0.63 2.20 14.32
C ARG A 189 1.41 0.97 14.80
N ARG A 190 1.09 0.44 15.99
CA ARG A 190 1.66 -0.84 16.47
C ARG A 190 1.30 -2.01 15.57
N LYS A 191 0.03 -2.12 15.14
CA LYS A 191 -0.39 -3.15 14.18
C LYS A 191 0.37 -3.04 12.86
N ALA A 192 0.57 -1.82 12.36
CA ALA A 192 1.37 -1.59 11.16
C ALA A 192 2.84 -2.02 11.37
N ALA A 193 3.45 -1.73 12.53
CA ALA A 193 4.81 -2.17 12.82
C ALA A 193 4.93 -3.71 12.85
N LEU A 194 3.96 -4.40 13.47
CA LEU A 194 3.92 -5.86 13.49
C LEU A 194 3.77 -6.45 12.08
N LEU A 195 2.84 -5.91 11.28
CA LEU A 195 2.64 -6.33 9.90
C LEU A 195 3.85 -6.00 9.01
N GLY A 196 4.51 -4.86 9.24
CA GLY A 196 5.73 -4.48 8.55
C GLY A 196 6.87 -5.45 8.83
N GLY A 197 7.10 -5.79 10.10
CA GLY A 197 8.08 -6.82 10.49
C GLY A 197 7.76 -8.19 9.88
N PHE A 198 6.47 -8.56 9.84
CA PHE A 198 6.01 -9.79 9.20
C PHE A 198 6.32 -9.81 7.70
N PHE A 199 5.95 -8.76 6.94
CA PHE A 199 6.24 -8.69 5.51
C PHE A 199 7.73 -8.61 5.20
N PHE A 200 8.52 -8.00 6.08
CA PHE A 200 9.98 -7.99 5.97
C PHE A 200 10.58 -9.38 6.15
N ALA A 201 10.09 -10.15 7.13
CA ALA A 201 10.56 -11.51 7.39
C ALA A 201 10.17 -12.55 6.30
N LEU A 202 9.20 -12.22 5.44
CA LEU A 202 8.75 -13.07 4.33
C LEU A 202 9.57 -12.88 3.04
N ASN A 203 10.52 -11.94 3.03
CA ASN A 203 11.36 -11.61 1.89
C ASN A 203 12.73 -12.30 2.04
#